data_AF-A0A094AA72-F1
#
_entry.id   AF-A0A094AA72-F1
#
_cell.length_a   1.000
_cell.length_b   1.000
_cell.length_c   1.000
_cell.angle_alpha   90.00
_cell.angle_beta   90.00
_cell.angle_gamma   90.00
#
_symmetry.space_group_name_H-M   'P 1'
#
loop_
_entity.id
_entity.type
_entity.pdbx_description
1 polymer ?
#
loop_
_entity_poly.entity_id
_entity_poly.type
_entity_poly.pdbx_seq_one_letter_code
_entity_poly.pdbx_strand_id
1 'polypeptide(L)'
;MNATFYQGTIFIEENHSYKRQSQARQSRIQTAPGRPSQDMMSYWGYKFETLCLLPDTWDATSREYIEGREEQVVNNAAQYCSVVQTGIGDTSLVIGGE
;
A
#
# COMPACT_ATOMS: atom_id res chain seq x y z
N MET A 1 10.11 10.93 -10.67
CA MET A 1 8.78 10.86 -11.32
C MET A 1 8.96 11.26 -12.78
N ASN A 2 8.15 10.72 -13.68
CA ASN A 2 8.08 11.13 -15.07
C ASN A 2 6.79 11.93 -15.28
N ALA A 3 6.78 12.84 -16.25
CA ALA A 3 5.60 13.60 -16.62
C ALA A 3 5.42 13.56 -18.15
N THR A 4 4.24 13.16 -18.60
CA THR A 4 3.90 13.07 -20.03
C THR A 4 2.67 13.93 -20.31
N PHE A 5 2.81 14.90 -21.23
CA PHE A 5 1.68 15.70 -21.69
C PHE A 5 1.02 15.03 -22.90
N TYR A 6 -0.25 14.66 -22.76
CA TYR A 6 -1.02 14.00 -23.81
C TYR A 6 -2.49 14.40 -23.72
N GLN A 7 -3.08 14.78 -24.85
CA GLN A 7 -4.50 15.16 -24.96
C GLN A 7 -4.95 16.19 -23.90
N GLY A 8 -4.16 17.25 -23.70
CA GLY A 8 -4.49 18.31 -22.74
C GLY A 8 -4.34 17.92 -21.27
N THR A 9 -3.84 16.72 -20.99
CA THR A 9 -3.68 16.18 -19.63
C THR A 9 -2.22 15.86 -19.35
N ILE A 10 -1.78 16.10 -18.11
CA ILE A 10 -0.45 15.71 -17.64
C ILE A 10 -0.58 14.39 -16.87
N PHE A 11 0.04 13.33 -17.38
CA PHE A 11 0.16 12.05 -16.70
C PHE A 11 1.45 12.04 -15.90
N ILE A 12 1.35 11.81 -14.59
CA ILE A 12 2.48 11.75 -13.67
C ILE A 12 2.61 10.32 -13.16
N GLU A 13 3.79 9.74 -13.32
CA GLU A 13 4.08 8.38 -12.87
C GLU A 13 5.42 8.31 -12.12
N GLU A 14 5.61 7.23 -11.38
CA GLU A 14 6.87 6.97 -10.73
C GLU A 14 7.95 6.53 -11.73
N ASN A 15 9.18 7.00 -11.52
CA ASN A 15 10.30 6.46 -12.29
C ASN A 15 10.70 5.08 -11.71
N HIS A 16 10.23 4.01 -12.35
CA HIS A 16 10.41 2.65 -11.86
C HIS A 16 11.87 2.20 -11.72
N SER A 17 12.76 2.60 -12.64
CA SER A 17 14.18 2.20 -12.59
C SER A 17 14.89 2.89 -11.43
N TYR A 18 14.61 4.18 -11.21
CA TYR A 18 15.12 4.92 -10.07
C TYR A 18 14.57 4.38 -8.74
N LYS A 19 13.26 4.09 -8.64
CA LYS A 19 12.67 3.54 -7.41
C LYS A 19 13.32 2.21 -7.02
N ARG A 20 13.46 1.29 -7.97
CA ARG A 20 14.10 -0.02 -7.71
C ARG A 20 15.55 0.12 -7.24
N GLN A 21 16.31 1.04 -7.83
CA GLN A 21 17.69 1.31 -7.39
C GLN A 21 17.73 1.89 -5.97
N SER A 22 16.82 2.81 -5.65
CA SER A 22 16.69 3.38 -4.30
C SER A 22 16.35 2.30 -3.26
N GLN A 23 15.37 1.44 -3.56
CA GLN A 23 14.99 0.31 -2.71
C GLN A 23 16.15 -0.66 -2.47
N ALA A 24 16.90 -1.01 -3.53
CA ALA A 24 18.07 -1.88 -3.42
C ALA A 24 19.21 -1.26 -2.59
N ARG A 25 19.33 0.07 -2.59
CA ARG A 25 20.27 0.78 -1.71
C ARG A 25 19.79 0.77 -0.26
N GLN A 26 18.50 0.95 -0.03
CA GLN A 26 17.90 0.99 1.30
C GLN A 26 17.92 -0.38 1.97
N SER A 27 17.67 -1.47 1.23
CA SER A 27 17.72 -2.84 1.76
C SER A 27 19.10 -3.28 2.22
N ARG A 28 20.18 -2.62 1.74
CA ARG A 28 21.56 -2.87 2.19
C ARG A 28 21.91 -2.19 3.51
N ILE A 29 21.06 -1.29 4.00
CA ILE A 29 21.30 -0.59 5.27
C ILE A 29 21.01 -1.58 6.41
N GLN A 30 22.05 -1.94 7.17
CA GLN A 30 21.87 -2.78 8.35
C GLN A 30 21.09 -2.03 9.42
N THR A 31 20.08 -2.70 9.97
CA THR A 31 19.33 -2.20 11.12
C THR A 31 20.24 -2.17 12.34
N ALA A 32 20.15 -1.10 13.13
CA ALA A 32 20.89 -1.00 14.39
C ALA A 32 20.56 -2.18 15.33
N PRO A 33 21.53 -2.66 16.13
CA PRO A 33 21.29 -3.72 17.11
C PRO A 33 20.11 -3.39 18.03
N GLY A 34 19.24 -4.37 18.27
CA GLY A 34 18.06 -4.21 19.11
C GLY A 34 16.84 -3.56 18.44
N ARG A 35 16.92 -3.21 17.14
CA ARG A 35 15.76 -2.76 16.37
C ARG A 35 15.21 -3.86 15.44
N PRO A 36 13.88 -3.95 15.26
CA PRO A 36 13.27 -4.85 14.28
C PRO A 36 13.78 -4.55 12.86
N SER A 37 13.93 -5.60 12.05
CA SER A 37 14.33 -5.45 10.65
C SER A 37 13.29 -4.67 9.83
N GLN A 38 13.70 -4.12 8.70
CA GLN A 38 12.78 -3.44 7.78
C GLN A 38 11.65 -4.37 7.31
N ASP A 39 11.96 -5.65 7.07
CA ASP A 39 10.99 -6.65 6.65
C ASP A 39 9.98 -6.94 7.77
N MET A 40 10.43 -7.03 9.02
CA MET A 40 9.55 -7.22 10.18
C MET A 40 8.61 -6.02 10.35
N MET A 41 9.13 -4.80 10.23
CA MET A 41 8.31 -3.59 10.30
C MET A 41 7.27 -3.53 9.18
N SER A 42 7.64 -3.96 7.97
CA SER A 42 6.73 -4.02 6.82
C SER A 42 5.64 -5.09 7.02
N TYR A 43 6.02 -6.27 7.52
CA TYR A 43 5.08 -7.34 7.85
C TYR A 43 4.03 -6.91 8.88
N TRP A 44 4.42 -6.13 9.91
CA TRP A 44 3.49 -5.67 10.93
C TRP A 44 2.34 -4.83 10.38
N GLY A 45 2.56 -4.03 9.33
CA GLY A 45 1.50 -3.29 8.66
C GLY A 45 0.42 -4.23 8.12
N TYR A 46 0.82 -5.19 7.30
CA TYR A 46 -0.12 -6.15 6.70
C TYR A 46 -0.73 -7.12 7.73
N LYS A 47 0.01 -7.49 8.79
CA LYS A 47 -0.57 -8.29 9.88
C LYS A 47 -1.61 -7.49 10.64
N PHE A 48 -1.39 -6.20 10.88
CA PHE A 48 -2.37 -5.33 11.50
C PHE A 48 -3.66 -5.25 10.65
N GLU A 49 -3.54 -5.05 9.34
CA GLU A 49 -4.69 -5.09 8.42
C GLU A 49 -5.45 -6.43 8.51
N THR A 50 -4.74 -7.55 8.51
CA THR A 50 -5.33 -8.90 8.62
C THR A 50 -6.11 -9.08 9.93
N LEU A 51 -5.63 -8.50 11.04
CA LEU A 51 -6.27 -8.61 12.36
C LEU A 51 -7.46 -7.64 12.51
N CYS A 52 -7.37 -6.47 11.90
CA CYS A 52 -8.31 -5.37 12.16
C CYS A 52 -9.43 -5.26 11.13
N LEU A 53 -9.27 -5.84 9.94
CA LEU A 53 -10.28 -5.79 8.88
C LEU A 53 -11.15 -7.05 8.89
N LEU A 54 -12.32 -6.92 8.26
CA LEU A 54 -13.21 -8.01 7.91
C LEU A 54 -13.42 -7.98 6.38
N PRO A 55 -13.63 -9.14 5.74
CA PRO A 55 -13.85 -9.20 4.29
C PRO A 55 -15.21 -8.62 3.88
N ASP A 56 -16.14 -8.52 4.83
CA ASP A 56 -17.48 -7.97 4.64
C ASP A 56 -17.92 -7.26 5.93
N THR A 57 -19.13 -6.72 5.91
CA THR A 57 -19.90 -6.29 7.07
C THR A 57 -19.92 -7.33 8.19
N TRP A 58 -20.08 -6.84 9.42
CA TRP A 58 -19.95 -7.67 10.62
C TRP A 58 -20.96 -8.81 10.68
N ASP A 59 -22.21 -8.58 10.28
CA ASP A 59 -23.29 -9.56 10.29
C ASP A 59 -23.18 -10.60 9.17
N ALA A 60 -22.51 -10.25 8.06
CA ALA A 60 -22.21 -11.17 6.96
C ALA A 60 -20.97 -12.04 7.23
N THR A 61 -20.09 -11.64 8.16
CA THR A 61 -18.85 -12.37 8.45
C THR A 61 -19.07 -13.40 9.56
N SER A 62 -18.65 -14.65 9.32
CA SER A 62 -18.84 -15.73 10.30
C SER A 62 -17.99 -15.52 11.57
N ARG A 63 -18.49 -16.03 12.71
CA ARG A 63 -17.76 -15.97 13.99
C ARG A 63 -16.42 -16.69 13.90
N GLU A 64 -16.39 -17.84 13.24
CA GLU A 64 -15.19 -18.65 13.04
C GLU A 64 -14.11 -17.86 12.29
N TYR A 65 -14.50 -17.07 11.29
CA TYR A 65 -13.57 -16.18 10.60
C TYR A 65 -13.05 -15.08 11.53
N ILE A 66 -13.94 -14.38 12.25
CA ILE A 66 -13.59 -13.25 13.12
C ILE A 66 -12.60 -13.67 14.21
N GLU A 67 -12.87 -14.81 14.86
CA GLU A 67 -12.06 -15.34 15.96
C GLU A 67 -10.77 -16.03 15.46
N GLY A 68 -10.75 -16.51 14.21
CA GLY A 68 -9.59 -17.17 13.59
C GLY A 68 -8.65 -16.25 12.78
N ARG A 69 -8.69 -14.92 13.00
CA ARG A 69 -7.87 -13.93 12.25
C ARG A 69 -6.38 -13.98 12.62
N GLU A 70 -6.04 -14.46 13.81
CA GLU A 70 -4.65 -14.56 14.25
C GLU A 70 -3.88 -15.60 13.44
N GLU A 71 -4.58 -16.63 12.98
CA GLU A 71 -4.07 -17.78 12.22
C GLU A 71 -4.06 -17.55 10.70
N GLN A 72 -4.70 -16.47 10.23
CA GLN A 72 -4.73 -16.17 8.80
C GLN A 72 -3.33 -15.82 8.26
N VAL A 73 -3.04 -16.35 7.08
CA VAL A 73 -1.83 -16.03 6.33
C VAL A 73 -1.93 -14.61 5.81
N VAL A 74 -0.95 -13.78 6.16
CA VAL A 74 -0.85 -12.40 5.70
C VAL A 74 -0.51 -12.36 4.21
N ASN A 75 -1.24 -11.54 3.46
CA ASN A 75 -1.06 -11.35 2.02
C ASN A 75 -1.09 -9.85 1.70
N ASN A 76 -0.13 -9.37 0.90
CA ASN A 76 -0.05 -7.99 0.42
C ASN A 76 -0.27 -7.84 -1.09
N ALA A 77 -0.72 -8.91 -1.77
CA ALA A 77 -1.02 -8.87 -3.20
C ALA A 77 -2.45 -8.39 -3.50
N ALA A 78 -3.38 -8.58 -2.56
CA ALA A 78 -4.76 -8.11 -2.72
C ALA A 78 -4.84 -6.62 -2.38
N GLN A 79 -5.36 -5.82 -3.32
CA GLN A 79 -5.54 -4.38 -3.15
C GLN A 79 -6.92 -3.98 -3.65
N TYR A 80 -7.56 -3.05 -2.93
CA TYR A 80 -8.76 -2.38 -3.39
C TYR A 80 -8.38 -0.95 -3.77
N CYS A 81 -8.49 -0.58 -5.04
CA CYS A 81 -8.11 0.75 -5.49
C CYS A 81 -9.33 1.61 -5.81
N SER A 82 -9.33 2.85 -5.32
CA SER A 82 -10.29 3.89 -5.71
C SER A 82 -9.67 4.86 -6.70
N VAL A 83 -10.48 5.36 -7.63
CA VAL A 83 -10.12 6.45 -8.54
C VAL A 83 -11.02 7.64 -8.23
N VAL A 84 -10.40 8.73 -7.80
CA VAL A 84 -11.13 9.94 -7.37
C VAL A 84 -10.74 11.15 -8.22
N GLN A 85 -11.70 12.02 -8.46
CA GLN A 85 -11.47 13.35 -9.00
C GLN A 85 -11.43 14.36 -7.84
N THR A 86 -10.41 15.20 -7.82
CA THR A 86 -10.22 16.25 -6.81
C THR A 86 -9.55 17.48 -7.44
N GLY A 87 -9.18 18.50 -6.66
CA GLY A 87 -8.55 19.71 -7.18
C GLY A 87 -7.78 20.51 -6.13
N ILE A 88 -6.84 21.33 -6.60
CA ILE A 88 -6.15 22.35 -5.78
C ILE A 88 -6.13 23.67 -6.56
N GLY A 89 -6.70 24.73 -5.98
CA GLY A 89 -6.94 25.98 -6.70
C GLY A 89 -7.74 25.73 -7.98
N ASP A 90 -7.27 26.27 -9.09
CA ASP A 90 -7.91 26.12 -10.41
C ASP A 90 -7.50 24.84 -11.15
N THR A 91 -6.71 23.96 -10.52
CA THR A 91 -6.22 22.72 -11.14
C THR A 91 -7.06 21.52 -10.71
N SER A 92 -7.59 20.76 -11.66
CA SER A 92 -8.23 19.47 -11.42
C SER A 92 -7.22 18.31 -11.47
N LEU A 93 -7.41 17.32 -10.60
CA LEU A 93 -6.59 16.11 -10.51
C LEU A 93 -7.48 14.86 -10.55
N VAL A 94 -6.96 13.78 -11.14
CA VAL A 94 -7.51 12.42 -11.02
C VAL A 94 -6.44 11.57 -10.36
N ILE A 95 -6.78 10.92 -9.25
CA ILE A 95 -5.83 10.17 -8.42
C ILE A 95 -6.35 8.74 -8.25
N GLY A 96 -5.52 7.77 -8.60
CA GLY A 96 -5.71 6.37 -8.19
C GLY A 96 -4.94 6.11 -6.91
N GLY A 97 -5.58 5.48 -5.93
CA GLY A 97 -4.97 5.06 -4.68
C GLY A 97 -5.58 3.76 -4.19
N GLU A 98 -4.78 2.95 -3.51
CA GLU A 98 -5.25 1.88 -2.63
C GLU A 98 -6.03 2.48 -1.45
#